data_AF-A0A0B7FGM7-F1
#
_entry.id   AF-A0A0B7FGM7-F1
#
_cell.length_a   1.000
_cell.length_b   1.000
_cell.length_c   1.000
_cell.angle_alpha   90.00
_cell.angle_beta   90.00
_cell.angle_gamma   90.00
#
_symmetry.space_group_name_H-M   'P 1'
#
loop_
_entity.id
_entity.type
_entity.pdbx_description
1 polymer ?
#
loop_
_entity_poly.entity_id
_entity_poly.type
_entity_poly.pdbx_seq_one_letter_code
_entity_poly.pdbx_strand_id
1 'polypeptide(L)'
;MAGTAQVIQHMNRLPDVRYPVLVPNMKGLDTLLDLVATTKLEPTAQPLTNEIAVFTAASDGFNKANTNATVKESLQRLAPVVQKYVFFSE
;
A
#
# COMPACT_ATOMS: atom_id res chain seq x y z
N MET A 1 -13.91 7.29 12.07
CA MET A 1 -13.17 6.86 10.86
C MET A 1 -12.85 5.39 11.00
N ALA A 2 -13.27 4.56 10.05
CA ALA A 2 -12.81 3.17 10.00
C ALA A 2 -11.35 3.15 9.49
N GLY A 3 -10.55 2.23 10.01
CA GLY A 3 -9.19 1.99 9.52
C GLY A 3 -9.21 1.23 8.20
N THR A 4 -8.13 1.33 7.42
CA THR A 4 -7.97 0.67 6.11
C THR A 4 -8.30 -0.83 6.16
N ALA A 5 -7.88 -1.52 7.22
CA ALA A 5 -8.17 -2.95 7.42
C ALA A 5 -9.68 -3.25 7.48
N GLN A 6 -10.43 -2.45 8.23
CA GLN A 6 -11.88 -2.61 8.38
C GLN A 6 -12.61 -2.34 7.07
N VAL A 7 -12.20 -1.31 6.33
CA VAL A 7 -12.79 -0.98 5.03
C VAL A 7 -12.55 -2.11 4.02
N ILE A 8 -11.31 -2.58 3.89
CA ILE A 8 -10.95 -3.62 2.92
C ILE A 8 -11.64 -4.95 3.24
N GLN A 9 -11.78 -5.31 4.52
CA GLN A 9 -12.45 -6.54 4.93
C GLN A 9 -13.96 -6.55 4.69
N HIS A 10 -14.62 -5.38 4.79
CA HIS A 10 -16.09 -5.27 4.68
C HIS A 10 -16.55 -4.75 3.32
N MET A 11 -15.62 -4.46 2.40
CA MET A 11 -15.97 -3.99 1.06
C MET A 11 -16.40 -5.16 0.17
N ASN A 12 -17.52 -4.99 -0.53
CA ASN A 12 -17.91 -5.87 -1.63
C ASN A 12 -16.95 -5.65 -2.81
N ARG A 13 -16.12 -6.65 -3.09
CA ARG A 13 -15.17 -6.65 -4.21
C ARG A 13 -15.84 -7.23 -5.44
N LEU A 14 -15.83 -6.45 -6.52
CA LEU A 14 -16.38 -6.86 -7.80
C LEU A 14 -15.37 -7.73 -8.56
N PRO A 15 -15.83 -8.72 -9.33
CA PRO A 15 -14.95 -9.45 -10.24
C PRO A 15 -14.26 -8.47 -11.20
N ASP A 16 -13.01 -8.77 -11.54
CA ASP A 16 -12.17 -8.01 -12.48
C ASP A 16 -11.89 -6.53 -12.12
N VAL A 17 -12.19 -6.09 -10.88
CA VAL A 17 -11.87 -4.75 -10.39
C VAL A 17 -10.68 -4.79 -9.44
N ARG A 18 -9.75 -3.83 -9.60
CA ARG A 18 -8.58 -3.68 -8.73
C ARG A 18 -8.81 -2.63 -7.66
N TYR A 19 -8.29 -2.91 -6.47
CA TYR A 19 -8.46 -2.07 -5.28
C TYR A 19 -7.08 -1.67 -4.71
N PRO A 20 -6.33 -0.78 -5.41
CA PRO A 20 -4.99 -0.40 -4.98
C PRO A 20 -5.03 0.31 -3.63
N VAL A 21 -4.05 0.00 -2.76
CA VAL A 21 -3.93 0.57 -1.42
C VAL A 21 -2.74 1.52 -1.36
N LEU A 22 -2.94 2.73 -0.82
CA LEU A 22 -1.86 3.69 -0.63
C LEU A 22 -0.92 3.22 0.50
N VAL A 23 0.34 3.02 0.18
CA VAL A 23 1.40 2.56 1.09
C VAL A 23 2.53 3.60 1.12
N PRO A 24 2.52 4.54 2.07
CA PRO A 24 3.47 5.66 2.06
C PRO A 24 4.85 5.32 2.66
N ASN A 25 4.99 4.17 3.35
CA ASN A 25 6.21 3.77 4.04
C ASN A 25 6.17 2.27 4.41
N MET A 26 7.29 1.77 4.95
CA MET A 26 7.46 0.36 5.32
C MET A 26 6.44 -0.11 6.36
N LYS A 27 6.14 0.71 7.37
CA LYS A 27 5.14 0.36 8.40
C LYS A 27 3.75 0.13 7.77
N GLY A 28 3.38 0.97 6.81
CA GLY A 28 2.15 0.80 6.04
C GLY A 28 2.14 -0.50 5.24
N LEU A 29 3.28 -0.86 4.64
CA LEU A 29 3.43 -2.11 3.91
C LEU A 29 3.30 -3.32 4.83
N ASP A 30 4.03 -3.34 5.95
CA ASP A 30 3.97 -4.43 6.93
C ASP A 30 2.54 -4.65 7.41
N THR A 31 1.83 -3.57 7.73
CA THR A 31 0.42 -3.62 8.13
C THR A 31 -0.47 -4.23 7.04
N LEU A 32 -0.22 -3.89 5.77
CA LEU A 32 -0.97 -4.44 4.64
C LEU A 32 -0.68 -5.93 4.45
N LEU A 33 0.59 -6.34 4.52
CA LEU A 33 0.99 -7.74 4.36
C LEU A 33 0.43 -8.61 5.49
N ASP A 34 0.48 -8.11 6.74
CA ASP A 34 -0.12 -8.78 7.89
C ASP A 34 -1.65 -8.94 7.71
N LEU A 35 -2.32 -7.90 7.20
CA LEU A 35 -3.75 -7.95 6.91
C LEU A 35 -4.07 -8.99 5.83
N VAL A 36 -3.28 -9.04 4.76
CA VAL A 36 -3.42 -10.03 3.68
C VAL A 36 -3.20 -11.45 4.19
N ALA A 37 -2.18 -11.67 5.02
CA ALA A 37 -1.86 -12.99 5.58
C ALA A 37 -2.89 -13.48 6.61
N THR A 38 -3.50 -12.57 7.38
CA THR A 38 -4.45 -12.93 8.45
C THR A 38 -5.91 -12.97 8.01
N THR A 39 -6.25 -12.30 6.91
CA THR A 39 -7.62 -12.28 6.41
C THR A 39 -7.96 -13.59 5.72
N LYS A 40 -8.92 -14.32 6.30
CA LYS A 40 -9.47 -15.53 5.69
C LYS A 40 -10.42 -15.13 4.58
N LEU A 41 -10.09 -15.56 3.37
CA LEU A 41 -10.94 -15.40 2.20
C LEU A 41 -11.47 -16.77 1.79
N GLU A 42 -12.67 -16.80 1.22
CA GLU A 42 -13.16 -17.98 0.53
C GLU A 42 -12.14 -18.40 -0.55
N PRO A 43 -11.94 -19.70 -0.82
CA PRO A 43 -10.90 -20.17 -1.74
C PRO A 43 -11.00 -19.60 -3.17
N THR A 44 -12.20 -19.17 -3.56
CA THR A 44 -12.51 -18.60 -4.88
C THR A 44 -12.53 -17.08 -4.90
N ALA A 45 -12.40 -16.43 -3.74
CA ALA A 45 -12.44 -14.98 -3.65
C ALA A 45 -11.12 -14.36 -4.13
N GLN A 46 -11.23 -13.21 -4.78
CA GLN A 46 -10.07 -12.41 -5.15
C GLN A 46 -9.27 -11.96 -3.90
N PRO A 47 -7.95 -11.75 -4.02
CA PRO A 47 -7.14 -11.21 -2.93
C PRO A 47 -7.67 -9.85 -2.45
N LEU A 48 -7.30 -9.44 -1.25
CA LEU A 48 -7.72 -8.13 -0.70
C LEU A 48 -7.24 -6.97 -1.58
N THR A 49 -6.00 -7.07 -2.04
CA THR A 49 -5.41 -6.22 -3.07
C THR A 49 -4.27 -6.99 -3.73
N ASN A 50 -4.03 -6.68 -4.99
CA ASN A 50 -2.88 -7.11 -5.78
C ASN A 50 -2.01 -5.92 -6.22
N GLU A 51 -2.32 -4.72 -5.74
CA GLU A 51 -1.61 -3.49 -6.11
C GLU A 51 -1.44 -2.55 -4.91
N ILE A 52 -0.28 -1.88 -4.87
CA ILE A 52 -0.03 -0.77 -3.96
C ILE A 52 0.25 0.51 -4.74
N ALA A 53 -0.09 1.65 -4.15
CA ALA A 53 0.29 2.97 -4.63
C ALA A 53 1.29 3.60 -3.66
N VAL A 54 2.33 4.23 -4.20
CA VAL A 54 3.26 5.10 -3.45
C VAL A 54 3.15 6.52 -4.00
N PHE A 55 3.56 7.52 -3.24
CA PHE A 55 3.55 8.91 -3.70
C PHE A 55 4.84 9.65 -3.35
N THR A 56 5.20 10.59 -4.21
CA THR A 56 6.27 11.58 -4.03
C THR A 56 5.85 12.85 -4.75
N ALA A 57 6.72 13.85 -4.85
CA ALA A 57 6.46 15.08 -5.55
C ALA A 57 7.55 15.42 -6.57
N ALA A 58 7.23 16.32 -7.50
CA ALA A 58 8.19 16.87 -8.46
C ALA A 58 9.02 18.04 -7.90
N SER A 59 8.68 18.57 -6.72
CA SER A 59 9.40 19.68 -6.09
C SER A 59 9.75 19.38 -4.64
N ASP A 60 10.95 19.80 -4.23
CA ASP A 60 11.41 19.64 -2.84
C ASP A 60 10.52 20.41 -1.87
N GLY A 61 10.04 21.60 -2.24
CA GLY A 61 9.15 22.40 -1.38
C GLY A 61 7.85 21.67 -1.07
N PHE A 62 7.19 21.11 -2.10
CA PHE A 62 5.95 20.37 -1.90
C PHE A 62 6.19 19.05 -1.16
N ASN A 63 7.26 18.34 -1.51
CA ASN A 63 7.57 17.08 -0.84
C ASN A 63 7.90 17.27 0.64
N LYS A 64 8.70 18.30 0.98
CA LYS A 64 9.01 18.64 2.37
C LYS A 64 7.76 19.01 3.15
N ALA A 65 6.84 19.78 2.57
CA ALA A 65 5.60 20.14 3.23
C ALA A 65 4.71 18.92 3.55
N ASN A 66 4.75 17.86 2.72
CA ASN A 66 3.93 16.67 2.89
C ASN A 66 4.61 15.55 3.69
N THR A 67 5.93 15.38 3.55
CA THR A 67 6.66 14.20 4.06
C THR A 67 7.90 14.56 4.88
N ASN A 68 8.20 15.85 5.09
CA ASN A 68 9.41 16.35 5.74
C ASN A 68 10.72 15.82 5.12
N ALA A 69 10.72 15.57 3.80
CA ALA A 69 11.87 15.07 3.06
C ALA A 69 11.93 15.71 1.67
N THR A 70 13.14 15.91 1.14
CA THR A 70 13.35 16.21 -0.29
C THR A 70 12.80 15.10 -1.17
N VAL A 71 12.60 15.38 -2.46
CA VAL A 71 12.18 14.39 -3.46
C VAL A 71 13.14 13.20 -3.43
N LYS A 72 14.46 13.47 -3.49
CA LYS A 72 15.51 12.44 -3.46
C LYS A 72 15.44 11.56 -2.22
N GLU A 73 15.33 12.16 -1.03
CA GLU A 73 15.23 11.41 0.23
C GLU A 73 13.95 10.57 0.28
N SER A 74 12.82 11.08 -0.22
CA SER A 74 11.58 10.30 -0.24
C SER A 74 11.66 9.10 -1.18
N LEU A 75 12.25 9.26 -2.36
CA LEU A 75 12.47 8.14 -3.30
C LEU A 75 13.38 7.07 -2.68
N GLN A 76 14.44 7.47 -1.97
CA GLN A 76 15.30 6.55 -1.23
C GLN A 76 14.54 5.78 -0.13
N ARG A 77 13.61 6.44 0.57
CA ARG A 77 12.75 5.79 1.58
C ARG A 77 11.72 4.84 0.97
N LEU A 78 11.24 5.13 -0.24
CA LEU A 78 10.23 4.33 -0.95
C LEU A 78 10.83 3.12 -1.67
N ALA A 79 12.10 3.19 -2.11
CA ALA A 79 12.78 2.08 -2.77
C ALA A 79 12.64 0.72 -2.05
N PRO A 80 12.94 0.60 -0.73
CA PRO A 80 12.76 -0.67 -0.03
C PRO A 80 11.30 -1.12 0.08
N VAL A 81 10.34 -0.18 0.11
CA VAL A 81 8.90 -0.49 0.14
C VAL A 81 8.48 -1.20 -1.14
N VAL A 82 8.84 -0.63 -2.29
CA VAL A 82 8.51 -1.20 -3.60
C VAL A 82 9.22 -2.55 -3.78
N GLN A 83 10.50 -2.64 -3.42
CA GLN A 83 11.27 -3.89 -3.51
C GLN A 83 10.62 -5.02 -2.70
N LYS A 84 10.30 -4.76 -1.42
CA LYS A 84 9.69 -5.77 -0.55
C LYS A 84 8.34 -6.25 -1.08
N TYR A 85 7.50 -5.34 -1.59
CA TYR A 85 6.19 -5.72 -2.12
C TYR A 85 6.29 -6.59 -3.37
N VAL A 86 7.22 -6.28 -4.28
CA VAL A 86 7.46 -7.09 -5.48
C VAL A 86 7.88 -8.51 -5.08
N PHE A 87 8.84 -8.67 -4.17
CA PHE A 87 9.26 -9.99 -3.69
C PHE A 87 8.17 -10.78 -2.93
N PHE A 88 7.21 -10.09 -2.31
CA PHE A 88 6.07 -10.76 -1.66
C PHE A 88 5.03 -11.25 -2.67
N SER A 89 4.96 -10.60 -3.83
CA SER A 89 3.92 -10.85 -4.84
C SER A 89 4.36 -11.87 -5.90
N GLU A 90 5.64 -12.25 -5.93
CA GLU A 90 6.19 -13.38 -6.69
C GLU A 90 6.02 -14.70 -5.92
#